data_AF-A0A9W7B6A7-F1
#
_entry.id   AF-A0A9W7B6A7-F1
#
_cell.length_a   1.000
_cell.length_b   1.000
_cell.length_c   1.000
_cell.angle_alpha   90.00
_cell.angle_beta   90.00
_cell.angle_gamma   90.00
#
_symmetry.space_group_name_H-M   'P 1'
#
loop_
_entity.id
_entity.type
_entity.pdbx_description
1 polymer ?
#
loop_
_entity_poly.entity_id
_entity_poly.type
_entity_poly.pdbx_seq_one_letter_code
_entity_poly.pdbx_strand_id
1 'polypeptide(L)'
;MDPNGGFAPVPSFTIDEDDENPPHVGSSLDSSNPNSDFASKSQFYAEQTFPKLAVWFALFLAGLFLGLTVGLSLNMAPVSTFPFNSASDPDSSSDNSPIYVSSPSGLSLLNTVSSLPSLLQTAFHSPVQINQANCGIATTASLLNTLLHPPLSPSSPSSPPPLTVPPTTSYSPYPYYTQSSIRSTPCTSQILNTPPFSTFDGVETPPYGMTLTQISDLLSCHIPPSYTSKILTTSTPYPLFTKTLNSCFSNPTCRVGVNFLRTSLSQPGGGHWSPLLKTHSNYYALIDVAKYKEPYIYFITPEMLYNSIDNVDDCGVWDWPSAQDGLSEEEREGGVDENVKEKLGCIPHKRGIVMVYE
;
A
#
# COMPACT_ATOMS: atom_id res chain seq x y z
N MET A 1 -39.36 -36.81 -33.59
CA MET A 1 -40.78 -37.05 -33.26
C MET A 1 -40.88 -38.44 -32.68
N ASP A 2 -40.85 -38.50 -31.36
CA ASP A 2 -41.45 -39.55 -30.56
C ASP A 2 -42.13 -38.79 -29.40
N PRO A 3 -43.48 -38.77 -29.31
CA PRO A 3 -44.21 -37.96 -28.35
C PRO A 3 -44.80 -38.88 -27.28
N ASN A 4 -44.09 -39.09 -26.16
CA ASN A 4 -44.66 -39.38 -24.83
C ASN A 4 -43.57 -39.77 -23.83
N GLY A 5 -43.44 -38.98 -22.77
CA GLY A 5 -42.61 -39.26 -21.60
C GLY A 5 -42.32 -37.94 -20.88
N GLY A 6 -43.17 -37.44 -19.99
CA GLY A 6 -43.71 -38.13 -18.83
C GLY A 6 -42.79 -37.81 -17.64
N PHE A 7 -42.98 -36.63 -17.05
CA PHE A 7 -42.22 -36.17 -15.88
C PHE A 7 -42.54 -37.06 -14.66
N ALA A 8 -41.52 -37.62 -14.03
CA ALA A 8 -41.63 -38.33 -12.76
C ALA A 8 -41.82 -37.32 -11.60
N PRO A 9 -42.63 -37.65 -10.58
CA PRO A 9 -42.84 -36.77 -9.42
C PRO A 9 -41.66 -36.84 -8.44
N VAL A 10 -41.34 -35.69 -7.84
CA VAL A 10 -40.36 -35.50 -6.77
C VAL A 10 -40.91 -36.12 -5.46
N PRO A 11 -40.12 -36.88 -4.69
CA PRO A 11 -40.58 -37.39 -3.40
C PRO A 11 -40.62 -36.28 -2.34
N SER A 12 -41.76 -36.18 -1.69
CA SER A 12 -42.01 -35.36 -0.50
C SER A 12 -41.27 -35.94 0.71
N PHE A 13 -40.45 -35.11 1.35
CA PHE A 13 -39.73 -35.42 2.59
C PHE A 13 -40.63 -35.09 3.78
N THR A 14 -41.11 -36.10 4.50
CA THR A 14 -41.69 -35.99 5.84
C THR A 14 -40.58 -36.11 6.86
N ILE A 15 -40.47 -35.13 7.76
CA ILE A 15 -39.61 -35.19 8.94
C ILE A 15 -40.50 -35.67 10.08
N ASP A 16 -40.21 -36.86 10.58
CA ASP A 16 -40.75 -37.38 11.84
C ASP A 16 -40.07 -36.65 13.00
N GLU A 17 -40.88 -36.01 13.84
CA GLU A 17 -40.53 -35.62 15.21
C GLU A 17 -40.60 -36.88 16.07
N ASP A 18 -39.54 -37.21 16.81
CA ASP A 18 -39.63 -37.75 18.18
C ASP A 18 -38.22 -37.92 18.81
N ASP A 19 -38.14 -37.43 20.06
CA ASP A 19 -37.28 -37.79 21.19
C ASP A 19 -35.75 -37.99 21.01
N GLU A 20 -34.96 -37.13 21.69
CA GLU A 20 -34.25 -37.52 22.93
C GLU A 20 -33.46 -36.32 23.52
N ASN A 21 -33.72 -36.06 24.81
CA ASN A 21 -33.05 -35.06 25.66
C ASN A 21 -31.71 -35.61 26.22
N PRO A 22 -30.63 -34.80 26.26
CA PRO A 22 -29.61 -34.95 27.32
C PRO A 22 -29.26 -33.60 28.00
N PRO A 23 -28.49 -33.62 29.12
CA PRO A 23 -28.85 -32.89 30.33
C PRO A 23 -28.34 -31.44 30.41
N HIS A 24 -29.06 -30.67 31.21
CA HIS A 24 -28.72 -29.32 31.66
C HIS A 24 -27.32 -29.22 32.27
N VAL A 25 -26.44 -28.47 31.62
CA VAL A 25 -25.26 -27.84 32.24
C VAL A 25 -25.56 -26.36 32.37
N GLY A 26 -25.68 -25.89 33.62
CA GLY A 26 -25.85 -24.49 33.93
C GLY A 26 -24.55 -23.72 33.75
N SER A 27 -24.59 -22.65 32.96
CA SER A 27 -23.58 -21.60 32.96
C SER A 27 -24.25 -20.24 33.01
N SER A 28 -24.10 -19.60 34.18
CA SER A 28 -24.34 -18.20 34.45
C SER A 28 -23.61 -17.33 33.41
N LEU A 29 -24.36 -16.72 32.49
CA LEU A 29 -23.87 -15.67 31.60
C LEU A 29 -23.95 -14.34 32.35
N ASP A 30 -22.78 -13.87 32.79
CA ASP A 30 -22.57 -12.52 33.31
C ASP A 30 -22.55 -11.54 32.13
N SER A 31 -23.57 -10.69 32.06
CA SER A 31 -23.73 -9.69 31.00
C SER A 31 -22.82 -8.50 31.28
N SER A 32 -21.55 -8.59 30.91
CA SER A 32 -20.66 -7.42 30.85
C SER A 32 -20.71 -6.80 29.45
N ASN A 33 -21.01 -5.50 29.45
CA ASN A 33 -21.25 -4.65 28.29
C ASN A 33 -19.93 -4.39 27.53
N PRO A 34 -19.79 -4.78 26.24
CA PRO A 34 -18.55 -4.63 25.48
C PRO A 34 -18.19 -3.17 25.09
N ASN A 35 -19.04 -2.19 25.44
CA ASN A 35 -18.80 -0.79 25.12
C ASN A 35 -17.97 -0.01 26.17
N SER A 36 -17.62 -0.60 27.31
CA SER A 36 -16.79 0.09 28.32
C SER A 36 -15.29 0.06 28.00
N ASP A 37 -14.83 -0.87 27.16
CA ASP A 37 -13.40 -1.10 26.91
C ASP A 37 -12.81 -0.22 25.79
N PHE A 38 -13.67 0.39 24.95
CA PHE A 38 -13.27 1.38 23.95
C PHE A 38 -13.13 2.80 24.53
N ALA A 39 -13.91 3.12 25.58
CA ALA A 39 -13.83 4.41 26.25
C ALA A 39 -12.55 4.56 27.10
N SER A 40 -12.07 3.47 27.72
CA SER A 40 -10.85 3.48 28.54
C SER A 40 -9.58 3.66 27.71
N LYS A 41 -9.50 3.03 26.53
CA LYS A 41 -8.34 3.15 25.63
C LYS A 41 -8.22 4.52 24.96
N SER A 42 -9.34 5.19 24.65
CA SER A 42 -9.31 6.55 24.09
C SER A 42 -8.92 7.63 25.11
N GLN A 43 -9.25 7.45 26.39
CA GLN A 43 -8.77 8.34 27.47
C GLN A 43 -7.26 8.18 27.71
N PHE A 44 -6.71 6.96 27.58
CA PHE A 44 -5.28 6.72 27.77
C PHE A 44 -4.38 7.43 26.74
N TYR A 45 -4.84 7.54 25.47
CA TYR A 45 -4.10 8.27 24.42
C TYR A 45 -4.19 9.80 24.55
N ALA A 46 -5.28 10.31 25.15
CA ALA A 46 -5.44 11.74 25.40
C ALA A 46 -4.55 12.24 26.55
N GLU A 47 -4.28 11.42 27.57
CA GLU A 47 -3.46 11.85 28.71
C GLU A 47 -1.95 11.86 28.44
N GLN A 48 -1.44 11.06 27.50
CA GLN A 48 0.01 11.04 27.20
C GLN A 48 0.47 12.11 26.18
N THR A 49 -0.41 12.64 25.35
CA THR A 49 -0.03 13.55 24.24
C THR A 49 -0.12 15.04 24.61
N PHE A 50 -0.97 15.42 25.57
CA PHE A 50 -1.17 16.82 25.97
C PHE A 50 -0.02 17.49 26.76
N PRO A 51 0.78 16.83 27.63
CA PRO A 51 1.80 17.55 28.39
C PRO A 51 2.98 18.03 27.52
N LYS A 52 3.26 17.37 26.39
CA LYS A 52 4.36 17.76 25.49
C LYS A 52 4.02 18.98 24.64
N LEU A 53 2.77 19.12 24.16
CA LEU A 53 2.35 20.30 23.39
C LEU A 53 2.27 21.58 24.25
N ALA A 54 1.89 21.46 25.52
CA ALA A 54 1.80 22.61 26.42
C ALA A 54 3.17 23.25 26.71
N VAL A 55 4.24 22.44 26.80
CA VAL A 55 5.61 22.93 27.02
C VAL A 55 6.14 23.67 25.79
N TRP A 56 5.89 23.17 24.59
CA TRP A 56 6.29 23.84 23.35
C TRP A 56 5.51 25.15 23.12
N PHE A 57 4.23 25.19 23.46
CA PHE A 57 3.43 26.41 23.36
C PHE A 57 3.87 27.49 24.38
N ALA A 58 4.24 27.08 25.60
CA ALA A 58 4.77 28.00 26.62
C ALA A 58 6.14 28.58 26.22
N LEU A 59 7.03 27.77 25.62
CA LEU A 59 8.33 28.23 25.13
C LEU A 59 8.21 29.17 23.92
N PHE A 60 7.25 28.92 23.02
CA PHE A 60 6.98 29.80 21.88
C PHE A 60 6.46 31.18 22.34
N LEU A 61 5.55 31.21 23.33
CA LEU A 61 5.05 32.46 23.90
C LEU A 61 6.12 33.23 24.68
N ALA A 62 7.04 32.54 25.38
CA ALA A 62 8.16 33.18 26.07
C ALA A 62 9.16 33.80 25.09
N GLY A 63 9.39 33.20 23.92
CA GLY A 63 10.25 33.75 22.86
C GLY A 63 9.68 35.01 22.21
N LEU A 64 8.35 35.12 22.12
CA LEU A 64 7.66 36.27 21.52
C LEU A 64 7.71 37.55 22.38
N PHE A 65 7.88 37.42 23.71
CA PHE A 65 7.96 38.57 24.62
C PHE A 65 9.37 39.15 24.82
N LEU A 66 10.42 38.45 24.38
CA LEU A 66 11.82 38.91 24.51
C LEU A 66 12.38 39.59 23.25
N GLY A 67 11.62 39.64 22.15
CA GLY A 67 12.11 40.11 20.84
C GLY A 67 11.67 41.50 20.39
N LEU A 68 11.07 42.33 21.24
CA LEU A 68 10.34 43.53 20.83
C LEU A 68 10.96 44.86 21.30
N THR A 69 12.26 45.06 21.08
CA THR A 69 12.92 46.38 21.19
C THR A 69 14.16 46.52 20.29
N VAL A 70 14.00 46.41 18.96
CA VAL A 70 14.98 47.00 18.04
C VAL A 70 14.22 47.72 16.92
N GLY A 71 14.23 49.05 16.98
CA GLY A 71 13.68 49.90 15.94
C GLY A 71 14.48 49.76 14.65
N LEU A 72 13.82 49.33 13.57
CA LEU A 72 14.32 49.46 12.21
C LEU A 72 13.46 50.47 11.45
N SER A 73 14.09 51.57 11.07
CA SER A 73 13.57 52.54 10.12
C SER A 73 13.46 51.90 8.74
N LEU A 74 12.25 51.75 8.21
CA LEU A 74 12.00 51.30 6.85
C LEU A 74 12.13 52.49 5.88
N ASN A 75 13.26 52.55 5.16
CA ASN A 75 13.35 53.31 3.92
C ASN A 75 12.73 52.47 2.79
N MET A 76 11.61 52.94 2.23
CA MET A 76 11.03 52.35 1.02
C MET A 76 11.86 52.76 -0.19
N ALA A 77 12.52 51.79 -0.82
CA ALA A 77 13.09 51.95 -2.16
C ALA A 77 12.00 51.68 -3.23
N PRO A 78 12.03 52.37 -4.37
CA PRO A 78 11.03 52.22 -5.43
C PRO A 78 11.14 50.85 -6.11
N VAL A 79 9.97 50.25 -6.35
CA VAL A 79 9.76 48.99 -7.07
C VAL A 79 10.28 49.14 -8.50
N SER A 80 11.37 48.43 -8.80
CA SER A 80 11.86 48.26 -10.16
C SER A 80 10.96 47.26 -10.89
N THR A 81 10.37 47.69 -11.99
CA THR A 81 9.62 46.85 -12.92
C THR A 81 10.58 45.90 -13.63
N PHE A 82 10.50 44.61 -13.33
CA PHE A 82 11.20 43.58 -14.09
C PHE A 82 10.57 43.42 -15.48
N PRO A 83 11.35 43.45 -16.57
CA PRO A 83 10.83 43.13 -17.89
C PRO A 83 10.57 41.63 -17.98
N PHE A 84 9.33 41.29 -18.34
CA PHE A 84 8.96 39.95 -18.81
C PHE A 84 9.66 39.74 -20.15
N ASN A 85 10.69 38.89 -20.17
CA ASN A 85 11.39 38.59 -21.40
C ASN A 85 11.52 37.09 -21.62
N SER A 86 11.03 36.71 -22.80
CA SER A 86 11.46 35.61 -23.65
C SER A 86 11.11 34.19 -23.23
N ALA A 87 10.23 33.61 -24.03
CA ALA A 87 10.03 32.18 -24.15
C ALA A 87 11.37 31.46 -24.32
N SER A 88 11.71 30.61 -23.36
CA SER A 88 12.75 29.60 -23.49
C SER A 88 12.27 28.49 -24.43
N ASP A 89 13.17 28.06 -25.31
CA ASP A 89 13.06 26.96 -26.27
C ASP A 89 12.31 25.72 -25.72
N PRO A 90 11.46 25.06 -26.54
CA PRO A 90 10.71 23.87 -26.14
C PRO A 90 11.48 22.55 -26.32
N ASP A 91 12.80 22.54 -26.45
CA ASP A 91 13.54 21.30 -26.73
C ASP A 91 14.90 21.27 -26.01
N SER A 92 15.14 20.20 -25.23
CA SER A 92 16.36 19.86 -24.45
C SER A 92 16.43 20.11 -22.93
N SER A 93 15.41 19.73 -22.16
CA SER A 93 15.66 19.32 -20.77
C SER A 93 15.08 17.94 -20.46
N SER A 94 16.00 17.02 -20.16
CA SER A 94 15.80 15.76 -19.46
C SER A 94 15.25 16.02 -18.05
N ASP A 95 14.04 16.54 -17.96
CA ASP A 95 13.37 16.75 -16.69
C ASP A 95 12.92 15.38 -16.19
N ASN A 96 13.71 14.78 -15.29
CA ASN A 96 13.41 13.51 -14.62
C ASN A 96 12.26 13.65 -13.59
N SER A 97 11.36 14.60 -13.80
CA SER A 97 10.24 14.89 -12.90
C SER A 97 8.98 14.16 -13.35
N PRO A 98 8.26 13.50 -12.43
CA PRO A 98 6.97 12.89 -12.73
C PRO A 98 5.95 13.90 -13.24
N ILE A 99 5.09 13.46 -14.16
CA ILE A 99 3.98 14.27 -14.65
C ILE A 99 2.74 13.97 -13.79
N TYR A 100 2.46 14.83 -12.82
CA TYR A 100 1.31 14.67 -11.93
C TYR A 100 -0.01 14.89 -12.66
N VAL A 101 -1.02 14.02 -12.40
CA VAL A 101 -2.36 14.15 -12.99
C VAL A 101 -3.02 15.49 -12.66
N SER A 102 -2.69 16.10 -11.53
CA SER A 102 -3.19 17.43 -11.13
C SER A 102 -2.63 18.59 -11.96
N SER A 103 -1.61 18.37 -12.80
CA SER A 103 -1.05 19.39 -13.69
C SER A 103 -1.79 19.44 -15.03
N PRO A 104 -1.74 20.56 -15.79
CA PRO A 104 -2.32 20.64 -17.13
C PRO A 104 -1.79 19.53 -18.08
N SER A 105 -0.49 19.26 -18.06
CA SER A 105 0.13 18.20 -18.86
C SER A 105 -0.34 16.80 -18.43
N GLY A 106 -0.52 16.58 -17.13
CA GLY A 106 -1.05 15.32 -16.61
C GLY A 106 -2.52 15.10 -16.96
N LEU A 107 -3.36 16.13 -16.92
CA LEU A 107 -4.75 16.05 -17.38
C LEU A 107 -4.82 15.78 -18.89
N SER A 108 -3.94 16.41 -19.68
CA SER A 108 -3.82 16.12 -21.11
C SER A 108 -3.45 14.65 -21.35
N LEU A 109 -2.46 14.13 -20.64
CA LEU A 109 -2.08 12.71 -20.70
C LEU A 109 -3.24 11.79 -20.29
N LEU A 110 -3.96 12.11 -19.21
CA LEU A 110 -5.09 11.32 -18.73
C LEU A 110 -6.15 11.09 -19.82
N ASN A 111 -6.44 12.12 -20.62
CA ASN A 111 -7.39 12.05 -21.73
C ASN A 111 -6.93 11.15 -22.89
N THR A 112 -5.65 10.76 -22.92
CA THR A 112 -5.09 9.88 -23.94
C THR A 112 -4.86 8.44 -23.44
N VAL A 113 -5.15 8.15 -22.16
CA VAL A 113 -4.88 6.84 -21.57
C VAL A 113 -5.80 5.78 -22.18
N SER A 114 -5.22 4.84 -22.92
CA SER A 114 -5.96 3.73 -23.54
C SER A 114 -6.55 2.75 -22.52
N SER A 115 -5.92 2.65 -21.34
CA SER A 115 -6.33 1.79 -20.23
C SER A 115 -7.08 2.56 -19.12
N LEU A 116 -7.79 3.64 -19.47
CA LEU A 116 -8.44 4.51 -18.49
C LEU A 116 -9.36 3.75 -17.51
N PRO A 117 -10.18 2.77 -17.94
CA PRO A 117 -10.96 1.95 -17.00
C PRO A 117 -10.10 1.21 -15.96
N SER A 118 -8.95 0.67 -16.38
CA SER A 118 -8.03 -0.04 -15.46
C SER A 118 -7.33 0.93 -14.51
N LEU A 119 -6.94 2.10 -15.00
CA LEU A 119 -6.36 3.17 -14.19
C LEU A 119 -7.34 3.63 -13.11
N LEU A 120 -8.59 3.94 -13.48
CA LEU A 120 -9.63 4.34 -12.54
C LEU A 120 -9.96 3.23 -11.55
N GLN A 121 -10.11 1.99 -12.02
CA GLN A 121 -10.36 0.83 -11.17
C GLN A 121 -9.28 0.68 -10.10
N THR A 122 -8.01 0.77 -10.50
CA THR A 122 -6.90 0.68 -9.54
C THR A 122 -6.86 1.88 -8.61
N ALA A 123 -7.16 3.08 -9.09
CA ALA A 123 -7.21 4.28 -8.25
C ALA A 123 -8.31 4.17 -7.17
N PHE A 124 -9.48 3.64 -7.52
CA PHE A 124 -10.58 3.41 -6.57
C PHE A 124 -10.26 2.34 -5.54
N HIS A 125 -9.54 1.29 -5.92
CA HIS A 125 -9.15 0.21 -5.01
C HIS A 125 -7.84 0.43 -4.26
N SER A 126 -7.11 1.50 -4.54
CA SER A 126 -5.89 1.87 -3.83
C SER A 126 -6.24 2.66 -2.56
N PRO A 127 -6.06 2.12 -1.34
CA PRO A 127 -6.32 2.87 -0.12
C PRO A 127 -5.22 3.90 0.15
N VAL A 128 -5.49 4.83 1.07
CA VAL A 128 -4.43 5.62 1.71
C VAL A 128 -3.70 4.71 2.70
N GLN A 129 -2.37 4.69 2.73
CA GLN A 129 -1.62 3.95 3.76
C GLN A 129 -1.96 4.49 5.16
N ILE A 130 -2.23 3.60 6.13
CA ILE A 130 -2.69 4.02 7.47
C ILE A 130 -1.61 4.70 8.32
N ASN A 131 -0.34 4.46 8.00
CA ASN A 131 0.84 5.07 8.64
C ASN A 131 1.98 5.12 7.61
N GLN A 132 3.13 5.68 7.98
CA GLN A 132 4.26 5.88 7.05
C GLN A 132 5.00 4.60 6.62
N ALA A 133 4.85 3.49 7.35
CA ALA A 133 5.45 2.19 7.01
C ALA A 133 4.53 1.29 6.16
N ASN A 134 3.22 1.58 6.10
CA ASN A 134 2.22 0.70 5.50
C ASN A 134 2.05 0.78 3.98
N CYS A 135 2.95 1.46 3.27
CA CYS A 135 2.86 1.58 1.82
C CYS A 135 2.81 0.21 1.11
N GLY A 136 3.56 -0.78 1.61
CA GLY A 136 3.56 -2.15 1.09
C GLY A 136 2.21 -2.88 1.28
N ILE A 137 1.63 -2.80 2.47
CA ILE A 137 0.32 -3.40 2.78
C ILE A 137 -0.79 -2.71 1.97
N ALA A 138 -0.77 -1.38 1.88
CA ALA A 138 -1.73 -0.61 1.09
C ALA A 138 -1.65 -0.97 -0.41
N THR A 139 -0.43 -1.13 -0.94
CA THR A 139 -0.19 -1.59 -2.31
C THR A 139 -0.75 -2.99 -2.50
N THR A 140 -0.46 -3.93 -1.59
CA THR A 140 -0.96 -5.30 -1.64
C THR A 140 -2.49 -5.35 -1.67
N ALA A 141 -3.17 -4.56 -0.82
CA ALA A 141 -4.62 -4.44 -0.83
C ALA A 141 -5.15 -3.97 -2.18
N SER A 142 -4.48 -2.99 -2.80
CA SER A 142 -4.85 -2.51 -4.13
C SER A 142 -4.73 -3.60 -5.20
N LEU A 143 -3.61 -4.34 -5.23
CA LEU A 143 -3.40 -5.41 -6.21
C LEU A 143 -4.45 -6.52 -6.04
N LEU A 144 -4.71 -6.97 -4.81
CA LEU A 144 -5.70 -8.01 -4.54
C LEU A 144 -7.14 -7.56 -4.84
N ASN A 145 -7.52 -6.33 -4.49
CA ASN A 145 -8.84 -5.80 -4.81
C ASN A 145 -9.06 -5.60 -6.31
N THR A 146 -8.03 -5.22 -7.07
CA THR A 146 -8.15 -5.12 -8.53
C THR A 146 -8.16 -6.47 -9.24
N LEU A 147 -7.65 -7.54 -8.61
CA LEU A 147 -7.87 -8.91 -9.07
C LEU A 147 -9.30 -9.38 -8.74
N LEU A 148 -9.79 -9.06 -7.54
CA LEU A 148 -11.14 -9.41 -7.08
C LEU A 148 -12.23 -8.69 -7.88
N HIS A 149 -11.96 -7.44 -8.26
CA HIS A 149 -12.85 -6.57 -9.02
C HIS A 149 -12.12 -6.13 -10.30
N PRO A 150 -11.99 -7.00 -11.30
CA PRO A 150 -11.38 -6.62 -12.56
C PRO A 150 -12.22 -5.53 -13.26
N PRO A 151 -11.59 -4.63 -14.03
CA PRO A 151 -12.32 -3.61 -14.77
C PRO A 151 -13.34 -4.27 -15.70
N LEU A 152 -14.50 -3.64 -15.89
CA LEU A 152 -15.50 -4.10 -16.83
C LEU A 152 -14.97 -3.90 -18.27
N SER A 153 -14.43 -4.95 -18.87
CA SER A 153 -13.94 -4.99 -20.24
C SER A 153 -14.50 -6.23 -20.93
N PRO A 154 -14.79 -6.19 -22.24
CA PRO A 154 -15.16 -7.39 -23.01
C PRO A 154 -14.12 -8.53 -22.91
N SER A 155 -12.87 -8.18 -22.62
CA SER A 155 -11.75 -9.12 -22.41
C SER A 155 -11.55 -9.55 -20.97
N SER A 156 -12.34 -9.03 -20.02
CA SER A 156 -12.24 -9.43 -18.62
C SER A 156 -12.86 -10.81 -18.42
N PRO A 157 -12.25 -11.68 -17.59
CA PRO A 157 -12.83 -12.98 -17.28
C PRO A 157 -14.24 -12.81 -16.70
N SER A 158 -15.15 -13.70 -17.10
CA SER A 158 -16.56 -13.68 -16.71
C SER A 158 -16.79 -13.97 -15.22
N SER A 159 -15.76 -14.38 -14.48
CA SER A 159 -15.79 -14.57 -13.04
C SER A 159 -14.45 -14.16 -12.42
N PRO A 160 -14.46 -13.47 -11.26
CA PRO A 160 -13.22 -13.13 -10.56
C PRO A 160 -12.51 -14.41 -10.10
N PRO A 161 -11.17 -14.39 -9.96
CA PRO A 161 -10.42 -15.52 -9.43
C PRO A 161 -10.90 -15.87 -8.00
N PRO A 162 -10.82 -17.15 -7.60
CA PRO A 162 -11.19 -17.61 -6.26
C PRO A 162 -10.12 -17.16 -5.24
N LEU A 163 -10.09 -15.87 -4.93
CA LEU A 163 -9.16 -15.28 -3.98
C LEU A 163 -9.55 -15.64 -2.54
N THR A 164 -8.55 -15.86 -1.69
CA THR A 164 -8.78 -16.11 -0.26
C THR A 164 -8.94 -14.79 0.47
N VAL A 165 -10.15 -14.24 0.40
CA VAL A 165 -10.48 -12.95 1.04
C VAL A 165 -10.71 -13.16 2.54
N PRO A 166 -9.92 -12.52 3.41
CA PRO A 166 -10.10 -12.66 4.85
C PRO A 166 -11.48 -12.11 5.25
N PRO A 167 -12.22 -12.79 6.14
CA PRO A 167 -13.52 -12.31 6.56
C PRO A 167 -13.37 -10.97 7.29
N THR A 168 -13.96 -9.92 6.73
CA THR A 168 -14.09 -8.63 7.42
C THR A 168 -15.54 -8.45 7.86
N THR A 169 -15.77 -8.34 9.16
CA THR A 169 -17.12 -8.06 9.70
C THR A 169 -17.65 -6.72 9.18
N SER A 170 -16.77 -5.73 8.98
CA SER A 170 -17.13 -4.38 8.56
C SER A 170 -17.78 -4.27 7.18
N TYR A 171 -17.50 -5.21 6.26
CA TYR A 171 -18.00 -5.16 4.88
C TYR A 171 -18.85 -6.35 4.48
N SER A 172 -19.12 -7.28 5.41
CA SER A 172 -19.94 -8.46 5.13
C SER A 172 -21.31 -8.10 4.52
N PRO A 173 -21.79 -8.81 3.49
CA PRO A 173 -21.20 -10.02 2.88
C PRO A 173 -20.23 -9.73 1.71
N TYR A 174 -19.86 -8.47 1.48
CA TYR A 174 -19.04 -8.07 0.34
C TYR A 174 -17.55 -8.34 0.61
N PRO A 175 -16.89 -9.18 -0.19
CA PRO A 175 -15.47 -9.46 -0.02
C PRO A 175 -14.65 -8.22 -0.39
N TYR A 176 -13.74 -7.80 0.49
CA TYR A 176 -12.85 -6.68 0.24
C TYR A 176 -11.57 -6.78 1.06
N TYR A 177 -10.41 -6.58 0.43
CA TYR A 177 -9.14 -6.51 1.14
C TYR A 177 -8.92 -5.11 1.73
N THR A 178 -8.68 -5.06 3.02
CA THR A 178 -8.25 -3.86 3.74
C THR A 178 -6.84 -4.06 4.24
N GLN A 179 -6.17 -2.96 4.63
CA GLN A 179 -4.86 -3.07 5.28
C GLN A 179 -4.95 -3.91 6.57
N SER A 180 -6.05 -3.80 7.33
CA SER A 180 -6.27 -4.57 8.55
C SER A 180 -6.53 -6.06 8.27
N SER A 181 -7.37 -6.37 7.28
CA SER A 181 -7.75 -7.76 6.98
C SER A 181 -6.60 -8.57 6.37
N ILE A 182 -5.75 -7.92 5.58
CA ILE A 182 -4.50 -8.52 5.12
C ILE A 182 -3.60 -8.88 6.30
N ARG A 183 -3.54 -8.05 7.35
CA ARG A 183 -2.69 -8.30 8.52
C ARG A 183 -3.19 -9.42 9.44
N SER A 184 -4.49 -9.71 9.41
CA SER A 184 -5.16 -10.62 10.35
C SER A 184 -5.28 -12.06 9.87
N THR A 185 -4.69 -12.44 8.74
CA THR A 185 -4.78 -13.79 8.19
C THR A 185 -3.64 -14.65 8.74
N PRO A 186 -3.85 -15.92 9.13
CA PRO A 186 -2.77 -16.73 9.70
C PRO A 186 -1.48 -16.81 8.86
N CYS A 187 -1.62 -16.93 7.53
CA CYS A 187 -0.47 -16.94 6.60
C CYS A 187 0.30 -15.61 6.63
N THR A 188 -0.41 -14.49 6.71
CA THR A 188 0.21 -13.17 6.66
C THR A 188 0.71 -12.70 8.02
N SER A 189 0.11 -13.09 9.13
CA SER A 189 0.59 -12.69 10.45
C SER A 189 1.97 -13.28 10.76
N GLN A 190 2.28 -14.47 10.25
CA GLN A 190 3.64 -15.03 10.25
C GLN A 190 4.60 -14.18 9.43
N ILE A 191 4.10 -13.62 8.32
CA ILE A 191 4.88 -12.77 7.43
C ILE A 191 5.07 -11.35 7.99
N LEU A 192 4.19 -10.87 8.85
CA LEU A 192 4.23 -9.49 9.31
C LEU A 192 4.71 -9.35 10.75
N ASN A 193 4.88 -10.47 11.47
CA ASN A 193 5.05 -10.48 12.92
C ASN A 193 4.04 -9.54 13.58
N THR A 194 2.75 -9.81 13.40
CA THR A 194 1.70 -9.01 14.04
C THR A 194 1.10 -9.76 15.23
N PRO A 195 0.64 -9.04 16.28
CA PRO A 195 -0.10 -9.66 17.37
C PRO A 195 -1.32 -10.43 16.83
N PRO A 196 -1.66 -11.61 17.39
CA PRO A 196 -1.14 -12.18 18.64
C PRO A 196 0.12 -13.06 18.49
N PHE A 197 0.69 -13.19 17.29
CA PHE A 197 1.85 -14.08 17.06
C PHE A 197 3.17 -13.48 17.59
N SER A 198 3.20 -12.16 17.76
CA SER A 198 4.32 -11.38 18.29
C SER A 198 3.83 -10.35 19.32
N THR A 199 4.77 -9.69 20.00
CA THR A 199 4.49 -8.61 20.97
C THR A 199 4.53 -7.20 20.35
N PHE A 200 4.84 -7.09 19.07
CA PHE A 200 5.01 -5.83 18.34
C PHE A 200 4.49 -5.99 16.90
N ASP A 201 4.44 -4.90 16.13
CA ASP A 201 4.07 -4.93 14.72
C ASP A 201 5.33 -4.89 13.86
N GLY A 202 5.66 -5.98 13.16
CA GLY A 202 6.90 -6.08 12.38
C GLY A 202 7.01 -5.09 11.23
N VAL A 203 5.89 -4.54 10.73
CA VAL A 203 5.92 -3.48 9.71
C VAL A 203 6.26 -2.12 10.33
N GLU A 204 5.84 -1.89 11.57
CA GLU A 204 6.09 -0.65 12.31
C GLU A 204 7.32 -0.73 13.23
N THR A 205 8.13 -1.77 13.06
CA THR A 205 9.37 -2.01 13.79
C THR A 205 10.53 -2.07 12.79
N PRO A 206 11.76 -1.62 13.13
CA PRO A 206 12.94 -1.75 12.27
C PRO A 206 13.04 -3.11 11.56
N PRO A 207 13.32 -3.12 10.24
CA PRO A 207 13.78 -1.99 9.43
C PRO A 207 12.66 -1.08 8.90
N TYR A 208 11.42 -1.26 9.37
CA TYR A 208 10.19 -0.60 8.92
C TYR A 208 9.75 -0.98 7.50
N GLY A 209 8.44 -1.05 7.30
CA GLY A 209 7.85 -1.34 6.01
C GLY A 209 8.05 -2.79 5.59
N MET A 210 8.19 -3.03 4.29
CA MET A 210 8.29 -4.38 3.72
C MET A 210 9.25 -4.41 2.53
N THR A 211 10.04 -5.47 2.46
CA THR A 211 10.96 -5.79 1.35
C THR A 211 10.23 -6.37 0.14
N LEU A 212 10.94 -6.50 -0.99
CA LEU A 212 10.41 -7.15 -2.21
C LEU A 212 9.92 -8.58 -1.94
N THR A 213 10.71 -9.37 -1.24
CA THR A 213 10.40 -10.77 -0.93
C THR A 213 9.18 -10.87 -0.03
N GLN A 214 9.12 -10.07 1.04
CA GLN A 214 7.98 -10.05 1.95
C GLN A 214 6.67 -9.67 1.23
N ILE A 215 6.69 -8.72 0.30
CA ILE A 215 5.48 -8.39 -0.50
C ILE A 215 5.10 -9.53 -1.43
N SER A 216 6.07 -10.20 -2.06
CA SER A 216 5.81 -11.38 -2.89
C SER A 216 5.20 -12.52 -2.08
N ASP A 217 5.71 -12.79 -0.88
CA ASP A 217 5.20 -13.84 0.00
C ASP A 217 3.81 -13.47 0.54
N LEU A 218 3.60 -12.19 0.89
CA LEU A 218 2.30 -11.68 1.33
C LEU A 218 1.23 -11.84 0.24
N LEU A 219 1.56 -11.54 -1.02
CA LEU A 219 0.66 -11.77 -2.15
C LEU A 219 0.37 -13.27 -2.35
N SER A 220 1.39 -14.11 -2.21
CA SER A 220 1.29 -15.57 -2.35
C SER A 220 0.33 -16.20 -1.33
N CYS A 221 0.15 -15.60 -0.15
CA CYS A 221 -0.85 -16.03 0.83
C CYS A 221 -2.31 -15.87 0.37
N HIS A 222 -2.59 -14.99 -0.59
CA HIS A 222 -3.95 -14.56 -0.94
C HIS A 222 -4.38 -14.92 -2.36
N ILE A 223 -3.43 -15.18 -3.24
CA ILE A 223 -3.69 -15.61 -4.62
C ILE A 223 -3.88 -17.14 -4.70
N PRO A 224 -4.72 -17.64 -5.62
CA PRO A 224 -4.90 -19.07 -5.78
C PRO A 224 -3.65 -19.74 -6.39
N PRO A 225 -3.49 -21.07 -6.28
CA PRO A 225 -2.34 -21.79 -6.84
C PRO A 225 -2.13 -21.64 -8.35
N SER A 226 -3.16 -21.23 -9.10
CA SER A 226 -3.04 -20.93 -10.53
C SER A 226 -2.37 -19.59 -10.80
N TYR A 227 -2.15 -18.75 -9.79
CA TYR A 227 -1.48 -17.46 -9.91
C TYR A 227 -0.08 -17.55 -9.32
N THR A 228 0.82 -16.74 -9.86
CA THR A 228 2.20 -16.61 -9.41
C THR A 228 2.50 -15.17 -9.04
N SER A 229 3.23 -14.98 -7.94
CA SER A 229 3.92 -13.72 -7.63
C SER A 229 5.38 -13.83 -8.06
N LYS A 230 5.85 -12.89 -8.89
CA LYS A 230 7.19 -12.89 -9.45
C LYS A 230 7.88 -11.54 -9.24
N ILE A 231 9.09 -11.58 -8.70
CA ILE A 231 9.96 -10.42 -8.54
C ILE A 231 10.73 -10.16 -9.85
N LEU A 232 10.83 -8.90 -10.23
CA LEU A 232 11.69 -8.42 -11.32
C LEU A 232 12.49 -7.20 -10.85
N THR A 233 13.82 -7.27 -10.96
CA THR A 233 14.76 -6.22 -10.53
C THR A 233 15.65 -5.75 -11.69
N THR A 234 16.51 -4.76 -11.43
CA THR A 234 17.51 -4.27 -12.40
C THR A 234 18.70 -5.19 -12.62
N SER A 235 18.74 -6.35 -11.95
CA SER A 235 19.59 -7.47 -12.39
C SER A 235 19.17 -7.96 -13.78
N THR A 236 17.93 -7.66 -14.20
CA THR A 236 17.47 -7.84 -15.58
C THR A 236 17.82 -6.60 -16.41
N PRO A 237 18.57 -6.72 -17.53
CA PRO A 237 18.92 -5.58 -18.37
C PRO A 237 17.69 -4.80 -18.86
N TYR A 238 17.80 -3.47 -18.93
CA TYR A 238 16.70 -2.56 -19.26
C TYR A 238 15.80 -2.97 -20.43
N PRO A 239 16.31 -3.38 -21.62
CA PRO A 239 15.44 -3.81 -22.72
C PRO A 239 14.59 -5.04 -22.36
N LEU A 240 15.17 -5.99 -21.63
CA LEU A 240 14.48 -7.20 -21.19
C LEU A 240 13.53 -6.93 -20.02
N PHE A 241 13.90 -6.00 -19.13
CA PHE A 241 13.03 -5.54 -18.04
C PHE A 241 11.74 -4.96 -18.62
N THR A 242 11.86 -3.96 -19.49
CA THR A 242 10.73 -3.27 -20.12
C THR A 242 9.89 -4.23 -20.96
N LYS A 243 10.51 -5.15 -21.69
CA LYS A 243 9.80 -6.19 -22.44
C LYS A 243 9.00 -7.11 -21.52
N THR A 244 9.61 -7.60 -20.45
CA THR A 244 8.95 -8.49 -19.47
C THR A 244 7.77 -7.80 -18.80
N LEU A 245 7.98 -6.58 -18.29
CA LEU A 245 6.94 -5.78 -17.66
C LEU A 245 5.78 -5.49 -18.61
N ASN A 246 6.07 -5.09 -19.85
CA ASN A 246 5.04 -4.86 -20.86
C ASN A 246 4.28 -6.13 -21.24
N SER A 247 4.94 -7.29 -21.29
CA SER A 247 4.28 -8.57 -21.49
C SER A 247 3.31 -8.90 -20.37
N CYS A 248 3.65 -8.54 -19.12
CA CYS A 248 2.74 -8.67 -18.00
C CYS A 248 1.51 -7.77 -18.20
N PHE A 249 1.69 -6.48 -18.50
CA PHE A 249 0.55 -5.58 -18.74
C PHE A 249 -0.34 -5.95 -19.94
N SER A 250 0.14 -6.77 -20.87
CA SER A 250 -0.68 -7.36 -21.93
C SER A 250 -1.58 -8.50 -21.45
N ASN A 251 -1.32 -9.09 -20.28
CA ASN A 251 -2.18 -10.05 -19.62
C ASN A 251 -3.24 -9.32 -18.76
N PRO A 252 -4.55 -9.51 -18.98
CA PRO A 252 -5.61 -8.85 -18.21
C PRO A 252 -5.63 -9.23 -16.73
N THR A 253 -5.03 -10.36 -16.33
CA THR A 253 -4.89 -10.78 -14.93
C THR A 253 -3.63 -10.25 -14.27
N CYS A 254 -2.69 -9.68 -15.03
CA CYS A 254 -1.47 -9.13 -14.44
C CYS A 254 -1.75 -7.89 -13.59
N ARG A 255 -1.18 -7.86 -12.38
CA ARG A 255 -1.06 -6.69 -11.53
C ARG A 255 0.41 -6.47 -11.17
N VAL A 256 0.79 -5.21 -11.00
CA VAL A 256 2.17 -4.84 -10.70
C VAL A 256 2.22 -3.89 -9.52
N GLY A 257 2.96 -4.26 -8.49
CA GLY A 257 3.42 -3.36 -7.43
C GLY A 257 4.89 -3.03 -7.64
N VAL A 258 5.31 -1.82 -7.31
CA VAL A 258 6.69 -1.37 -7.44
C VAL A 258 7.23 -0.85 -6.13
N ASN A 259 8.44 -1.30 -5.78
CA ASN A 259 9.30 -0.75 -4.76
C ASN A 259 10.32 0.17 -5.43
N PHE A 260 10.28 1.47 -5.15
CA PHE A 260 11.14 2.46 -5.77
C PHE A 260 11.70 3.45 -4.75
N LEU A 261 12.77 4.15 -5.11
CA LEU A 261 13.32 5.24 -4.32
C LEU A 261 12.70 6.58 -4.75
N ARG A 262 12.02 7.27 -3.83
CA ARG A 262 11.35 8.55 -4.13
C ARG A 262 12.29 9.64 -4.62
N THR A 263 13.48 9.75 -4.04
CA THR A 263 14.45 10.79 -4.44
C THR A 263 14.94 10.63 -5.89
N SER A 264 14.91 9.42 -6.45
CA SER A 264 15.20 9.20 -7.87
C SER A 264 14.13 9.75 -8.81
N LEU A 265 12.94 10.06 -8.28
CA LEU A 265 11.84 10.73 -8.98
C LEU A 265 11.66 12.18 -8.52
N SER A 266 12.69 12.78 -7.92
CA SER A 266 12.63 14.13 -7.36
C SER A 266 11.53 14.32 -6.30
N GLN A 267 11.16 13.25 -5.60
CA GLN A 267 10.18 13.28 -4.50
C GLN A 267 10.88 13.15 -3.14
N PRO A 268 10.37 13.81 -2.09
CA PRO A 268 10.91 13.68 -0.75
C PRO A 268 10.65 12.28 -0.16
N GLY A 269 11.67 11.67 0.45
CA GLY A 269 11.56 10.42 1.22
C GLY A 269 12.45 9.30 0.71
N GLY A 270 12.34 8.13 1.34
CA GLY A 270 13.14 6.94 1.03
C GLY A 270 12.44 5.97 0.07
N GLY A 271 12.64 4.68 0.34
CA GLY A 271 11.93 3.60 -0.36
C GLY A 271 10.42 3.70 -0.19
N HIS A 272 9.67 3.33 -1.22
CA HIS A 272 8.21 3.41 -1.23
C HIS A 272 7.59 2.31 -2.10
N TRP A 273 6.34 1.96 -1.79
CA TRP A 273 5.54 1.01 -2.54
C TRP A 273 4.28 1.66 -3.11
N SER A 274 3.98 1.37 -4.38
CA SER A 274 2.73 1.78 -5.03
C SER A 274 2.31 0.77 -6.11
N PRO A 275 1.02 0.69 -6.45
CA PRO A 275 0.56 0.05 -7.70
C PRO A 275 1.09 0.77 -8.93
N LEU A 276 1.38 -0.01 -9.98
CA LEU A 276 1.88 0.45 -11.27
C LEU A 276 0.99 -0.08 -12.40
N LEU A 277 0.65 0.79 -13.34
CA LEU A 277 -0.07 0.40 -14.57
C LEU A 277 0.60 0.94 -15.82
N LYS A 278 0.40 0.22 -16.92
CA LYS A 278 0.64 0.77 -18.26
C LYS A 278 -0.53 1.61 -18.72
N THR A 279 -0.24 2.79 -19.27
CA THR A 279 -1.26 3.73 -19.75
C THR A 279 -1.23 3.90 -21.27
N HIS A 280 -0.06 4.29 -21.78
CA HIS A 280 0.24 4.47 -23.20
C HIS A 280 1.58 3.82 -23.53
N SER A 281 2.03 3.85 -24.80
CA SER A 281 3.30 3.21 -25.19
C SER A 281 4.52 3.72 -24.42
N ASN A 282 4.49 4.97 -23.95
CA ASN A 282 5.66 5.68 -23.45
C ASN A 282 5.60 6.02 -21.95
N TYR A 283 4.52 5.66 -21.25
CA TYR A 283 4.34 6.01 -19.83
C TYR A 283 3.73 4.86 -19.02
N TYR A 284 4.15 4.83 -17.75
CA TYR A 284 3.48 4.12 -16.68
C TYR A 284 2.77 5.11 -15.76
N ALA A 285 1.65 4.70 -15.18
CA ALA A 285 1.01 5.42 -14.08
C ALA A 285 1.37 4.76 -12.75
N LEU A 286 1.87 5.57 -11.83
CA LEU A 286 2.03 5.24 -10.42
C LEU A 286 0.83 5.77 -9.64
N ILE A 287 0.24 4.91 -8.81
CA ILE A 287 -0.88 5.30 -7.93
C ILE A 287 -0.36 5.35 -6.51
N ASP A 288 0.01 6.54 -6.05
CA ASP A 288 0.63 6.69 -4.74
C ASP A 288 -0.35 6.41 -3.59
N VAL A 289 -0.02 5.43 -2.76
CA VAL A 289 -0.79 5.11 -1.55
C VAL A 289 -0.55 6.12 -0.41
N ALA A 290 0.50 6.94 -0.48
CA ALA A 290 0.74 8.07 0.42
C ALA A 290 -0.06 9.32 -0.03
N LYS A 291 -1.37 9.19 -0.21
CA LYS A 291 -2.22 10.26 -0.78
C LYS A 291 -2.24 11.57 0.01
N TYR A 292 -1.78 11.53 1.26
CA TYR A 292 -1.63 12.71 2.13
C TYR A 292 -0.33 13.50 1.87
N LYS A 293 0.59 12.96 1.05
CA LYS A 293 1.94 13.52 0.84
C LYS A 293 2.16 14.03 -0.59
N GLU A 294 1.91 13.18 -1.58
CA GLU A 294 2.09 13.50 -3.01
C GLU A 294 0.76 13.43 -3.76
N PRO A 295 0.63 14.07 -4.95
CA PRO A 295 -0.52 13.84 -5.80
C PRO A 295 -0.65 12.34 -6.14
N TYR A 296 -1.84 11.79 -5.92
CA TYR A 296 -2.08 10.35 -5.85
C TYR A 296 -1.94 9.58 -7.17
N ILE A 297 -1.90 10.26 -8.34
CA ILE A 297 -1.55 9.64 -9.62
C ILE A 297 -0.54 10.54 -10.34
N TYR A 298 0.53 9.92 -10.83
CA TYR A 298 1.49 10.57 -11.71
C TYR A 298 2.04 9.59 -12.76
N PHE A 299 2.47 10.16 -13.88
CA PHE A 299 3.04 9.43 -14.99
C PHE A 299 4.57 9.50 -14.98
N ILE A 300 5.21 8.37 -15.25
CA ILE A 300 6.66 8.25 -15.37
C ILE A 300 7.02 7.49 -16.65
N THR A 301 8.18 7.79 -17.22
CA THR A 301 8.70 7.03 -18.37
C THR A 301 9.24 5.66 -17.92
N PRO A 302 9.42 4.69 -18.84
CA PRO A 302 10.10 3.43 -18.51
C PRO A 302 11.52 3.60 -17.97
N GLU A 303 12.25 4.61 -18.44
CA GLU A 303 13.60 4.93 -17.96
C GLU A 303 13.56 5.46 -16.52
N MET A 304 12.63 6.39 -16.21
CA MET A 304 12.43 6.87 -14.84
C MET A 304 12.08 5.73 -13.88
N LEU A 305 11.19 4.82 -14.30
CA LEU A 305 10.86 3.63 -13.52
C LEU A 305 12.13 2.81 -13.25
N TYR A 306 12.86 2.44 -14.30
CA TYR A 306 14.06 1.61 -14.18
C TYR A 306 15.11 2.24 -13.26
N ASN A 307 15.39 3.54 -13.43
CA ASN A 307 16.34 4.27 -12.61
C ASN A 307 15.87 4.38 -11.14
N SER A 308 14.55 4.53 -10.91
CA SER A 308 14.01 4.59 -9.54
C SER A 308 14.10 3.27 -8.77
N ILE A 309 14.10 2.14 -9.50
CA ILE A 309 14.28 0.81 -8.92
C ILE A 309 15.75 0.32 -8.96
N ASP A 310 16.63 0.98 -9.70
CA ASP A 310 18.07 0.65 -9.75
C ASP A 310 18.86 1.09 -8.50
N ASN A 311 18.15 1.24 -7.38
CA ASN A 311 18.72 1.62 -6.10
C ASN A 311 18.83 0.39 -5.20
N VAL A 312 19.71 0.50 -4.22
CA VAL A 312 19.88 -0.51 -3.18
C VAL A 312 19.01 -0.13 -1.98
N ASP A 313 18.32 -1.13 -1.44
CA ASP A 313 17.71 -1.08 -0.12
C ASP A 313 18.71 -1.69 0.86
N ASP A 314 19.22 -0.88 1.80
CA ASP A 314 20.27 -1.28 2.74
C ASP A 314 19.83 -2.42 3.68
N CYS A 315 18.53 -2.65 3.81
CA CYS A 315 17.97 -3.81 4.50
C CYS A 315 16.90 -4.50 3.64
N GLY A 316 17.19 -4.64 2.33
CA GLY A 316 16.26 -5.25 1.37
C GLY A 316 16.09 -6.76 1.53
N VAL A 317 17.01 -7.42 2.24
CA VAL A 317 16.87 -8.80 2.75
C VAL A 317 17.35 -8.78 4.20
N TRP A 318 16.70 -9.53 5.08
CA TRP A 318 17.08 -9.66 6.48
C TRP A 318 16.48 -10.94 7.07
N ASP A 319 16.89 -11.33 8.29
CA ASP A 319 16.51 -12.58 8.98
C ASP A 319 15.09 -12.52 9.54
N TRP A 320 14.16 -12.27 8.63
CA TRP A 320 12.73 -12.19 8.88
C TRP A 320 12.10 -13.58 8.97
N PRO A 321 11.03 -13.75 9.78
CA PRO A 321 10.48 -12.79 10.74
C PRO A 321 11.26 -12.62 12.05
N SER A 322 12.01 -13.61 12.47
CA SER A 322 12.42 -13.75 13.88
C SER A 322 13.43 -12.71 14.39
N ALA A 323 14.24 -12.08 13.54
CA ALA A 323 15.32 -11.23 14.03
C ALA A 323 14.83 -9.98 14.79
N GLN A 324 13.60 -9.52 14.53
CA GLN A 324 13.00 -8.41 15.27
C GLN A 324 12.75 -8.74 16.75
N ASP A 325 12.55 -10.02 17.10
CA ASP A 325 12.38 -10.43 18.51
C ASP A 325 13.65 -10.17 19.34
N GLY A 326 14.82 -10.14 18.68
CA GLY A 326 16.11 -9.86 19.30
C GLY A 326 16.38 -8.38 19.57
N LEU A 327 15.53 -7.47 19.09
CA LEU A 327 15.65 -6.04 19.34
C LEU A 327 15.12 -5.69 20.75
N SER A 328 15.83 -4.80 21.45
CA SER A 328 15.33 -4.18 22.68
C SER A 328 14.13 -3.27 22.40
N GLU A 329 13.37 -2.90 23.43
CA GLU A 329 12.27 -1.93 23.30
C GLU A 329 12.75 -0.59 22.71
N GLU A 330 13.89 -0.07 23.20
CA GLU A 330 14.52 1.14 22.68
C GLU A 330 14.92 1.01 21.20
N GLU A 331 15.46 -0.14 20.80
CA GLU A 331 15.81 -0.41 19.40
C GLU A 331 14.58 -0.51 18.50
N ARG A 332 13.45 -1.03 19.00
CA ARG A 332 12.19 -1.12 18.23
C ARG A 332 11.52 0.24 18.02
N GLU A 333 11.63 1.12 19.01
CA GLU A 333 11.07 2.48 18.95
C GLU A 333 12.02 3.50 18.28
N GLY A 334 13.30 3.13 18.16
CA GLY A 334 14.37 3.97 17.62
C GLY A 334 14.59 3.86 16.11
N GLY A 335 15.67 4.47 15.62
CA GLY A 335 16.03 4.41 14.20
C GLY A 335 16.73 3.10 13.80
N VAL A 336 16.91 2.90 12.50
CA VAL A 336 17.68 1.77 11.93
C VAL A 336 19.16 2.15 11.83
N ASP A 337 19.90 2.00 12.93
CA ASP A 337 21.36 2.18 12.95
C ASP A 337 22.11 0.89 12.55
N GLU A 338 23.44 0.94 12.49
CA GLU A 338 24.26 -0.20 12.08
C GLU A 338 24.18 -1.40 13.03
N ASN A 339 24.00 -1.17 14.34
CA ASN A 339 23.83 -2.26 15.31
C ASN A 339 22.46 -2.93 15.14
N VAL A 340 21.40 -2.15 14.90
CA VAL A 340 20.07 -2.69 14.56
C VAL A 340 20.14 -3.47 13.24
N LYS A 341 20.84 -2.97 12.22
CA LYS A 341 21.03 -3.69 10.95
C LYS A 341 21.77 -5.01 11.14
N GLU A 342 22.83 -5.04 11.94
CA GLU A 342 23.59 -6.25 12.24
C GLU A 342 22.70 -7.29 12.95
N LYS A 343 21.94 -6.88 13.97
CA LYS A 343 21.00 -7.77 14.68
C LYS A 343 19.89 -8.32 13.78
N LEU A 344 19.41 -7.51 12.84
CA LEU A 344 18.42 -7.92 11.86
C LEU A 344 19.01 -8.83 10.77
N GLY A 345 20.34 -8.92 10.66
CA GLY A 345 20.98 -9.61 9.54
C GLY A 345 20.73 -8.91 8.21
N CYS A 346 20.65 -7.58 8.20
CA CYS A 346 20.38 -6.81 6.99
C CYS A 346 21.44 -7.05 5.90
N ILE A 347 20.96 -7.43 4.72
CA ILE A 347 21.74 -7.60 3.50
C ILE A 347 21.21 -6.60 2.47
N PRO A 348 22.07 -5.71 1.93
CA PRO A 348 21.67 -4.79 0.89
C PRO A 348 21.17 -5.54 -0.36
N HIS A 349 20.00 -5.14 -0.87
CA HIS A 349 19.38 -5.79 -2.03
C HIS A 349 18.77 -4.76 -2.98
N LYS A 350 18.73 -5.07 -4.27
CA LYS A 350 18.12 -4.17 -5.27
C LYS A 350 16.62 -4.02 -5.04
N ARG A 351 16.11 -2.81 -5.28
CA ARG A 351 14.68 -2.55 -5.42
C ARG A 351 14.16 -3.15 -6.73
N GLY A 352 12.85 -3.05 -6.97
CA GLY A 352 12.24 -3.76 -8.09
C GLY A 352 10.72 -3.73 -8.09
N ILE A 353 10.13 -4.64 -8.85
CA ILE A 353 8.69 -4.80 -8.95
C ILE A 353 8.28 -6.22 -8.55
N VAL A 354 7.04 -6.34 -8.11
CA VAL A 354 6.36 -7.63 -7.94
C VAL A 354 5.22 -7.67 -8.93
N MET A 355 5.21 -8.70 -9.77
CA MET A 355 4.18 -8.97 -10.76
C MET A 355 3.34 -10.15 -10.27
N VAL A 356 2.03 -10.01 -10.31
CA VAL A 356 1.07 -11.08 -9.99
C VAL A 356 0.29 -11.38 -11.24
N TYR A 357 0.26 -12.63 -11.67
CA TYR A 357 -0.48 -13.05 -12.87
C TYR A 357 -0.82 -14.54 -12.78
N GLU A 358 -1.80 -14.97 -13.57
CA GLU A 358 -2.15 -16.39 -13.78
C GLU A 358 -1.10 -17.12 -14.62
#